data_AF-A0A136PM86-F1
#
_entry.id   AF-A0A136PM86-F1
#
_cell.length_a   1.000
_cell.length_b   1.000
_cell.length_c   1.000
_cell.angle_alpha   90.00
_cell.angle_beta   90.00
_cell.angle_gamma   90.00
#
_symmetry.space_group_name_H-M   'P 1'
#
loop_
_entity.id
_entity.type
_entity.pdbx_description
1 polymer ?
#
loop_
_entity_poly.entity_id
_entity_poly.type
_entity_poly.pdbx_seq_one_letter_code
_entity_poly.pdbx_strand_id
1 'polypeptide(L)'
;DEQAEAARLVAEFAAEAVRRGLPTTRLVAHGHDGHGRYRTPLTGWYVDRARTRAVDAEGRFYLLLVPPSLRARLFGAVPRPSPAPLVIGAGGRDGESIPLRALLDRRLAEG
;
A
#
# COMPACT_ATOMS: atom_id res chain seq x y z
N ASP A 1 -15.79 3.69 14.02
CA ASP A 1 -15.02 2.49 13.66
C ASP A 1 -13.67 2.84 13.09
N GLU A 2 -12.64 2.18 13.59
CA GLU A 2 -11.24 2.35 13.20
C GLU A 2 -11.04 2.21 11.67
N GLN A 3 -11.73 1.23 11.07
CA GLN A 3 -11.65 0.93 9.64
C GLN A 3 -12.23 2.03 8.75
N ALA A 4 -13.31 2.67 9.20
CA ALA A 4 -13.96 3.75 8.45
C ALA A 4 -13.08 5.01 8.45
N GLU A 5 -12.37 5.26 9.55
CA GLU A 5 -11.39 6.34 9.63
C GLU A 5 -10.21 6.09 8.70
N ALA A 6 -9.66 4.87 8.69
CA ALA A 6 -8.56 4.51 7.80
C ALA A 6 -8.93 4.68 6.32
N ALA A 7 -10.13 4.24 5.94
CA ALA A 7 -10.65 4.41 4.58
C ALA A 7 -10.76 5.89 4.19
N ARG A 8 -11.20 6.77 5.12
CA ARG A 8 -11.25 8.22 4.87
C ARG A 8 -9.86 8.81 4.65
N LEU A 9 -8.88 8.45 5.48
CA LEU A 9 -7.49 8.91 5.33
C LEU A 9 -6.92 8.54 3.96
N VAL A 10 -7.15 7.30 3.52
CA VAL A 10 -6.67 6.81 2.22
C VAL A 10 -7.36 7.53 1.06
N ALA A 11 -8.67 7.77 1.16
CA ALA A 11 -9.42 8.50 0.15
C ALA A 11 -8.96 9.97 0.05
N GLU A 12 -8.76 10.64 1.20
CA GLU A 12 -8.22 12.00 1.27
C GLU A 12 -6.84 12.10 0.63
N PHE A 13 -5.94 11.15 0.96
CA PHE A 13 -4.62 11.07 0.34
C PHE A 13 -4.70 10.92 -1.17
N ALA A 14 -5.53 10.00 -1.68
CA ALA A 14 -5.62 9.76 -3.12
C ALA A 14 -6.16 11.00 -3.86
N ALA A 15 -7.21 11.62 -3.33
CA ALA A 15 -7.76 12.87 -3.87
C ALA A 15 -6.70 13.97 -3.93
N GLU A 16 -5.91 14.11 -2.86
CA GLU A 16 -4.85 15.11 -2.77
C GLU A 16 -3.67 14.80 -3.70
N ALA A 17 -3.26 13.53 -3.81
CA ALA A 17 -2.20 13.09 -4.70
C ALA A 17 -2.57 13.32 -6.17
N VAL A 18 -3.82 13.03 -6.56
CA VAL A 18 -4.36 13.33 -7.89
C VAL A 18 -4.39 14.85 -8.11
N ARG A 19 -4.89 15.62 -7.14
CA ARG A 19 -4.97 17.10 -7.23
C ARG A 19 -3.59 17.74 -7.43
N ARG A 20 -2.55 17.19 -6.81
CA ARG A 20 -1.15 17.63 -6.95
C ARG A 20 -0.46 17.06 -8.19
N GLY A 21 -1.09 16.15 -8.94
CA GLY A 21 -0.53 15.54 -10.13
C GLY A 21 0.63 14.57 -9.83
N LEU A 22 0.64 13.92 -8.67
CA LEU A 22 1.69 12.95 -8.33
C LEU A 22 1.67 11.80 -9.35
N PRO A 23 2.82 11.43 -9.95
CA PRO A 23 2.87 10.36 -10.93
C PRO A 23 2.53 9.02 -10.29
N THR A 24 1.63 8.26 -10.91
CA THR A 24 1.32 6.90 -10.49
C THR A 24 2.35 5.92 -11.07
N THR A 25 2.57 4.80 -10.38
CA THR A 25 3.47 3.74 -10.83
C THR A 25 2.78 2.39 -10.81
N ARG A 26 3.25 1.44 -11.63
CA ARG A 26 2.74 0.08 -11.61
C ARG A 26 3.15 -0.62 -10.31
N LEU A 27 2.17 -1.14 -9.60
CA LEU A 27 2.39 -1.77 -8.31
C LEU A 27 2.86 -3.22 -8.49
N VAL A 28 3.80 -3.62 -7.64
CA VAL A 28 4.41 -4.96 -7.64
C VAL A 28 4.21 -5.56 -6.27
N ALA A 29 3.73 -6.79 -6.22
CA ALA A 29 3.60 -7.55 -4.99
C ALA A 29 4.86 -8.37 -4.70
N HIS A 30 5.11 -8.61 -3.43
CA HIS A 30 6.25 -9.31 -2.86
C HIS A 30 5.78 -10.58 -2.14
N GLY A 31 6.53 -11.67 -2.24
CA GLY A 31 6.31 -12.86 -1.43
C GLY A 31 6.59 -12.60 0.05
N HIS A 32 5.84 -13.24 0.95
CA HIS A 32 6.09 -13.16 2.40
C HIS A 32 7.48 -13.64 2.82
N ASP A 33 8.06 -14.56 2.05
CA ASP A 33 9.41 -15.08 2.23
C ASP A 33 10.50 -14.11 1.74
N GLY A 34 10.13 -12.93 1.24
CA GLY A 34 11.04 -11.98 0.61
C GLY A 34 11.52 -12.42 -0.78
N HIS A 35 11.09 -13.61 -1.24
CA HIS A 35 11.48 -14.18 -2.52
C HIS A 35 10.32 -14.09 -3.52
N GLY A 36 10.59 -13.52 -4.69
CA GLY A 36 9.61 -13.40 -5.77
C GLY A 36 8.90 -12.04 -5.80
N ARG A 37 8.86 -11.50 -7.02
CA ARG A 37 8.13 -10.28 -7.37
C ARG A 37 7.01 -10.66 -8.32
N TYR A 38 5.81 -10.21 -8.02
CA TYR A 38 4.60 -10.53 -8.76
C TYR A 38 4.07 -9.25 -9.39
N ARG A 39 4.01 -9.23 -10.73
CA ARG A 39 3.39 -8.11 -11.44
C ARG A 39 1.91 -8.08 -11.09
N THR A 40 1.40 -6.89 -10.79
CA THR A 40 -0.03 -6.66 -10.58
C THR A 40 -0.57 -5.78 -11.71
N PRO A 41 -1.88 -5.80 -12.01
CA PRO A 41 -2.50 -4.85 -12.92
C PRO A 41 -2.67 -3.44 -12.30
N LEU A 42 -2.38 -3.28 -11.01
CA LEU A 42 -2.67 -2.07 -10.26
C LEU A 42 -1.66 -0.96 -10.55
N THR A 43 -2.14 0.28 -10.47
CA THR A 43 -1.34 1.49 -10.63
C THR A 43 -1.69 2.45 -9.49
N GLY A 44 -0.68 3.07 -8.88
CA GLY A 44 -0.90 3.96 -7.74
C GLY A 44 0.41 4.41 -7.11
N TRP A 45 0.39 4.66 -5.81
CA TRP A 45 1.55 5.10 -5.04
C TRP A 45 1.89 4.08 -3.95
N TYR A 46 3.17 3.76 -3.83
CA TYR A 46 3.68 3.14 -2.61
C TYR A 46 3.65 4.17 -1.49
N VAL A 47 3.12 3.78 -0.33
CA VAL A 47 3.00 4.66 0.84
C VAL A 47 4.06 4.34 1.90
N ASP A 48 4.75 3.21 1.75
CA ASP A 48 5.86 2.80 2.60
C ASP A 48 7.15 2.63 1.79
N ARG A 49 8.30 2.79 2.45
CA ARG A 49 9.61 2.58 1.82
C ARG A 49 9.87 1.13 1.44
N ALA A 50 9.29 0.19 2.19
CA ALA A 50 9.41 -1.24 1.91
C ALA A 50 8.60 -1.68 0.67
N ARG A 51 7.76 -0.80 0.10
CA ARG A 51 6.91 -1.08 -1.07
C ARG A 51 5.97 -2.26 -0.86
N THR A 52 5.57 -2.47 0.39
CA THR A 52 4.63 -3.52 0.77
C THR A 52 3.20 -3.01 0.90
N ARG A 53 3.01 -1.68 0.84
CA ARG A 53 1.71 -1.02 0.98
C ARG A 53 1.53 0.02 -0.10
N ALA A 54 0.34 0.07 -0.69
CA ALA A 54 0.05 1.01 -1.74
C ALA A 54 -1.39 1.49 -1.71
N VAL A 55 -1.61 2.64 -2.36
CA VAL A 55 -2.91 3.26 -2.57
C VAL A 55 -3.07 3.54 -4.06
N ASP A 56 -4.24 3.22 -4.63
CA ASP A 56 -4.56 3.59 -6.02
C ASP A 56 -5.23 4.96 -6.13
N ALA A 57 -5.45 5.41 -7.37
CA ALA A 57 -6.07 6.69 -7.66
C ALA A 57 -7.53 6.78 -7.18
N GLU A 58 -8.19 5.65 -6.96
CA GLU A 58 -9.56 5.57 -6.45
C GLU A 58 -9.62 5.59 -4.91
N GLY A 59 -8.48 5.69 -4.21
CA GLY A 59 -8.44 5.70 -2.75
C GLY A 59 -8.61 4.32 -2.12
N ARG A 60 -8.27 3.25 -2.83
CA ARG A 60 -8.27 1.89 -2.30
C ARG A 60 -6.88 1.53 -1.79
N PHE A 61 -6.83 0.91 -0.62
CA PHE A 61 -5.59 0.45 0.02
C PHE A 61 -5.29 -1.01 -0.33
N TYR A 62 -4.01 -1.29 -0.57
CA TYR A 62 -3.52 -2.62 -0.91
C TYR A 62 -2.32 -3.00 -0.04
N LEU A 63 -2.38 -4.22 0.49
CA LEU A 63 -1.21 -4.93 0.97
C LEU A 63 -0.61 -5.71 -0.21
N LEU A 64 0.63 -5.37 -0.53
CA LEU A 64 1.41 -5.96 -1.62
C LEU A 64 2.27 -7.13 -1.11
N LEU A 65 1.96 -7.69 0.06
CA LEU A 65 2.54 -8.93 0.57
C LEU A 65 1.58 -10.08 0.26
N VAL A 66 2.01 -11.01 -0.60
CA VAL A 66 1.20 -12.16 -1.01
C VAL A 66 1.85 -13.46 -0.53
N PRO A 67 1.05 -14.45 -0.08
CA PRO A 67 1.61 -15.76 0.26
C PRO A 67 2.30 -16.36 -0.98
N PRO A 68 3.41 -17.11 -0.80
CA PRO A 68 4.13 -17.72 -1.90
C PRO A 68 3.18 -18.64 -2.65
N SER A 69 2.82 -18.27 -3.88
CA SER A 69 1.93 -19.06 -4.72
C SER A 69 2.52 -19.18 -6.12
N LEU A 70 2.77 -20.42 -6.53
CA LEU A 70 3.32 -20.75 -7.84
C LEU A 70 2.39 -20.26 -8.98
N ARG A 71 1.08 -20.19 -8.74
CA ARG A 71 0.10 -19.59 -9.67
C ARG A 71 0.27 -18.08 -9.85
N ALA A 72 0.52 -17.32 -8.78
CA ALA A 72 0.78 -15.88 -8.90
C ALA A 72 2.09 -15.60 -9.64
N ARG A 73 3.07 -16.53 -9.57
CA ARG A 73 4.34 -16.42 -10.31
C ARG A 73 4.15 -16.54 -11.82
N LEU A 74 3.15 -17.31 -12.26
CA LEU A 74 2.86 -17.54 -13.68
C LEU A 74 1.87 -16.54 -14.28
N PHE A 75 0.87 -16.09 -13.51
CA PHE A 75 -0.22 -15.22 -14.00
C PHE A 75 -0.21 -13.80 -13.43
N GLY A 76 0.73 -13.49 -12.54
CA GLY A 76 0.71 -12.26 -11.74
C GLY A 76 -0.13 -12.41 -10.48
N ALA A 77 0.14 -11.57 -9.48
CA ALA A 77 -0.72 -11.46 -8.31
C ALA A 77 -1.84 -10.47 -8.62
N VAL A 78 -3.06 -10.79 -8.21
CA VAL A 78 -4.18 -9.84 -8.18
C VAL A 78 -4.50 -9.59 -6.70
N PRO A 79 -3.75 -8.70 -6.01
CA PRO A 79 -4.07 -8.32 -4.65
C PRO A 79 -5.50 -7.79 -4.61
N ARG A 80 -6.32 -8.34 -3.74
CA ARG A 80 -7.65 -7.77 -3.49
C ARG A 80 -7.50 -6.54 -2.60
N PRO A 81 -8.38 -5.53 -2.74
CA PRO A 81 -8.45 -4.41 -1.80
C PRO A 81 -8.56 -4.96 -0.38
N SER A 82 -7.73 -4.45 0.53
CA SER A 82 -7.72 -4.86 1.94
C SER A 82 -8.18 -3.68 2.80
N PRO A 83 -8.90 -3.93 3.91
CA PRO A 83 -9.09 -2.90 4.92
C PRO A 83 -7.73 -2.33 5.35
N ALA A 84 -7.62 -1.01 5.37
CA ALA A 84 -6.40 -0.31 5.78
C ALA A 84 -6.31 -0.32 7.32
N PRO A 85 -5.18 -0.77 7.91
CA PRO A 85 -5.00 -0.63 9.35
C PRO A 85 -4.68 0.84 9.70
N LEU A 86 -5.32 1.40 10.74
CA LEU A 86 -4.96 2.74 11.24
C LEU A 86 -3.55 2.76 11.86
N VAL A 87 -3.18 1.66 12.50
CA VAL A 87 -1.92 1.49 13.19
C VAL A 87 -1.06 0.47 12.43
N ILE A 88 0.08 0.92 11.93
CA ILE A 88 0.97 0.09 11.14
C ILE A 88 2.09 -0.44 12.04
N GLY A 89 1.97 -1.72 12.41
CA GLY A 89 3.05 -2.46 13.06
C GLY A 89 4.22 -2.65 12.09
N ALA A 90 5.33 -1.97 12.34
CA ALA A 90 6.61 -2.34 11.77
C ALA A 90 7.12 -3.58 12.52
N GLY A 91 7.47 -4.65 11.82
CA GLY A 91 8.04 -5.87 12.42
C GLY A 91 9.45 -5.66 12.95
N GLY A 92 9.62 -4.83 13.99
CA GLY A 92 10.88 -4.56 14.67
C GLY A 92 10.72 -4.65 16.19
N ARG A 93 11.83 -4.98 16.87
CA ARG A 93 11.90 -5.26 18.33
C ARG A 93 11.40 -4.14 19.25
N ASP A 94 11.17 -2.93 18.74
CA ASP A 94 10.88 -1.74 19.56
C ASP A 94 9.40 -1.30 19.55
N GLY A 95 8.49 -2.01 18.86
CA GLY A 95 7.04 -1.80 18.99
C GLY A 95 6.50 -0.45 18.52
N GLU A 96 7.32 0.41 17.91
CA GLU A 96 6.90 1.72 17.42
C GLU A 96 5.96 1.57 16.22
N SER A 97 4.68 1.77 16.48
CA SER A 97 3.65 1.72 15.45
C SER A 97 3.52 3.08 14.79
N ILE A 98 3.66 3.13 13.47
CA ILE A 98 3.55 4.40 12.73
C ILE A 98 2.08 4.61 12.37
N PRO A 99 1.47 5.78 12.68
CA PRO A 99 0.11 6.09 12.26
C PRO A 99 0.01 6.12 10.72
N LEU A 100 -1.07 5.55 10.16
CA LEU A 100 -1.32 5.58 8.71
C LEU A 100 -1.24 6.99 8.13
N ARG A 101 -1.82 7.98 8.82
CA ARG A 101 -1.77 9.40 8.44
C ARG A 101 -0.33 9.89 8.23
N ALA A 102 0.58 9.56 9.15
CA ALA A 102 1.97 9.99 9.06
C ALA A 102 2.70 9.43 7.83
N LEU A 103 2.37 8.19 7.41
CA LEU A 103 2.92 7.63 6.17
C LEU A 103 2.37 8.34 4.93
N LEU A 104 1.07 8.62 4.90
CA LEU A 104 0.41 9.28 3.77
C LEU A 104 0.91 10.73 3.61
N ASP A 105 1.00 11.48 4.71
CA ASP A 105 1.49 12.85 4.72
C ASP A 105 2.96 12.92 4.26
N ARG A 106 3.79 11.97 4.73
CA ARG A 106 5.18 11.84 4.26
C ARG A 106 5.23 11.59 2.76
N ARG A 107 4.39 10.70 2.24
CA ARG A 107 4.36 10.41 0.80
C ARG A 107 3.93 11.64 0.00
N LEU A 108 2.99 12.45 0.49
CA LEU A 108 2.59 13.70 -0.15
C LEU A 108 3.70 14.77 -0.11
N ALA A 109 4.51 14.80 0.94
CA ALA A 109 5.63 15.71 1.07
C ALA A 109 6.83 15.33 0.17
N GLU A 110 7.03 14.02 -0.07
CA GLU A 110 8.12 13.51 -0.91
C GLU A 110 7.87 13.70 -2.43
N GLY A 111 6.60 13.88 -2.87
CA GLY A 111 6.22 14.13 -4.28
C GLY A 111 6.30 12.91 -5.20
#